data_AF-A0A3N1NUQ4-F1
#
_entry.id   AF-A0A3N1NUQ4-F1
#
_cell.length_a   1.000
_cell.length_b   1.000
_cell.length_c   1.000
_cell.angle_alpha   90.00
_cell.angle_beta   90.00
_cell.angle_gamma   90.00
#
_symmetry.space_group_name_H-M   'P 1'
#
loop_
_entity.id
_entity.type
_entity.pdbx_description
1 polymer ?
#
loop_
_entity_poly.entity_id
_entity_poly.type
_entity_poly.pdbx_seq_one_letter_code
_entity_poly.pdbx_strand_id
1 'polypeptide(L)'
;MHSAQAPLPRLIVALVALVALLFAVVAAAVIALQTYVGHTGRLGDCMRIGLCTGTPLATVESRTGVTLPEGSTLIESKASRDRDFMSALVRLPDGTEPPTLRESDPAELTQRASAALTSQGADAPSGQISGKVALFSGASSGHTIVYLRYDAHD
;
A
#
# COMPACT_ATOMS: atom_id res chain seq x y z
N MET A 1 -37.37 45.77 -8.46
CA MET A 1 -37.55 44.30 -8.55
C MET A 1 -37.56 43.94 -10.02
N HIS A 2 -36.44 43.46 -10.58
CA HIS A 2 -36.41 42.90 -11.94
C HIS A 2 -35.74 41.54 -11.86
N SER A 3 -36.56 40.50 -11.76
CA SER A 3 -36.14 39.11 -11.90
C SER A 3 -35.78 38.89 -13.37
N ALA A 4 -34.50 39.04 -13.72
CA ALA A 4 -34.01 38.66 -15.03
C ALA A 4 -33.95 37.13 -15.10
N GLN A 5 -35.03 36.49 -15.57
CA GLN A 5 -35.01 35.07 -15.95
C GLN A 5 -34.00 34.90 -17.09
N ALA A 6 -32.87 34.27 -16.79
CA ALA A 6 -31.91 33.87 -17.81
C ALA A 6 -32.65 32.95 -18.82
N PRO A 7 -32.55 33.20 -20.14
CA PRO A 7 -33.24 32.38 -21.13
C PRO A 7 -32.76 30.94 -20.98
N LEU A 8 -33.71 29.99 -20.86
CA LEU A 8 -33.51 28.53 -20.76
C LEU A 8 -32.28 27.97 -21.52
N PRO A 9 -31.98 28.35 -22.79
CA PRO A 9 -30.78 27.88 -23.48
C PRO A 9 -29.46 28.30 -22.81
N ARG A 10 -29.38 29.49 -22.18
CA ARG A 10 -28.19 29.92 -21.42
C ARG A 10 -28.00 29.11 -20.15
N LEU A 11 -29.09 28.70 -19.49
CA LEU A 11 -29.04 27.83 -18.30
C LEU A 11 -28.55 26.42 -18.67
N ILE A 12 -29.00 25.88 -19.81
CA ILE A 12 -28.55 24.57 -20.30
C ILE A 12 -27.06 24.62 -20.66
N VAL A 13 -26.61 25.66 -21.37
CA VAL A 13 -25.18 25.83 -21.71
C VAL A 13 -24.33 25.99 -20.46
N ALA A 14 -24.79 26.76 -19.47
CA ALA A 14 -24.09 26.93 -18.19
C ALA A 14 -24.00 25.60 -17.41
N LEU A 15 -25.07 24.79 -17.41
CA LEU A 15 -25.07 23.47 -16.76
C LEU A 15 -24.08 22.51 -17.43
N VAL A 16 -24.09 22.45 -18.77
CA VAL A 16 -23.15 21.60 -19.52
C VAL A 16 -21.71 22.02 -19.27
N ALA A 17 -21.43 23.32 -19.27
CA ALA A 17 -20.10 23.84 -18.95
C ALA A 17 -19.66 23.49 -17.53
N LEU A 18 -20.57 23.56 -16.56
CA LEU A 18 -20.29 23.22 -15.16
C LEU A 18 -20.01 21.72 -14.98
N VAL A 19 -20.79 20.86 -15.65
CA VAL A 19 -20.57 19.41 -15.65
C VAL A 19 -19.23 19.06 -16.29
N ALA A 20 -18.91 19.65 -17.45
CA ALA A 20 -17.61 19.44 -18.10
C ALA A 20 -16.44 19.88 -17.22
N LEU A 21 -16.58 21.01 -16.52
CA LEU A 21 -15.57 21.52 -15.59
C LEU A 21 -15.40 20.60 -14.37
N LEU A 22 -16.51 20.06 -13.83
CA LEU A 22 -16.47 19.06 -12.76
C LEU A 22 -15.70 17.80 -13.21
N PHE A 23 -16.03 17.26 -14.39
CA PHE A 23 -15.31 16.11 -14.94
C PHE A 23 -13.83 16.40 -15.16
N ALA A 24 -13.47 17.59 -15.64
CA ALA A 24 -12.09 17.99 -15.80
C ALA A 24 -11.33 18.04 -14.46
N VAL A 25 -11.96 18.56 -13.41
CA VAL A 25 -11.38 18.60 -12.05
C VAL A 25 -11.21 17.19 -11.50
N VAL A 26 -12.20 16.32 -11.65
CA VAL A 26 -12.12 14.92 -11.19
C VAL A 26 -11.03 14.17 -11.96
N ALA A 27 -10.97 14.31 -13.28
CA ALA A 27 -9.93 13.69 -14.09
C ALA A 27 -8.54 14.20 -13.70
N ALA A 28 -8.36 15.50 -13.49
CA ALA A 28 -7.11 16.07 -13.03
C ALA A 28 -6.72 15.56 -11.63
N ALA A 29 -7.69 15.41 -10.71
CA ALA A 29 -7.45 14.85 -9.39
C ALA A 29 -7.02 13.37 -9.47
N VAL A 30 -7.67 12.57 -10.31
CA VAL A 30 -7.31 11.16 -10.54
C VAL A 30 -5.91 11.06 -11.15
N ILE A 31 -5.59 11.86 -12.16
CA ILE A 31 -4.26 11.89 -12.77
C ILE A 31 -3.21 12.34 -11.74
N ALA A 32 -3.49 13.39 -10.96
CA ALA A 32 -2.60 13.86 -9.91
C ALA A 32 -2.34 12.77 -8.87
N LEU A 33 -3.39 12.05 -8.44
CA LEU A 33 -3.29 10.94 -7.50
C LEU A 33 -2.48 9.78 -8.10
N GLN A 34 -2.70 9.43 -9.37
CA GLN A 34 -1.92 8.42 -10.08
C GLN A 34 -0.46 8.82 -10.23
N THR A 35 -0.16 10.10 -10.53
CA THR A 35 1.22 10.59 -10.59
C THR A 35 1.88 10.65 -9.22
N TYR A 36 1.14 11.01 -8.17
CA TYR A 36 1.65 11.05 -6.80
C TYR A 36 1.99 9.63 -6.31
N VAL A 37 1.08 8.68 -6.54
CA VAL A 37 1.31 7.25 -6.29
C VAL A 37 2.42 6.69 -7.20
N GLY A 38 2.57 7.23 -8.41
CA GLY A 38 3.58 6.82 -9.39
C GLY A 38 4.95 7.50 -9.24
N HIS A 39 5.16 8.44 -8.30
CA HIS A 39 6.40 9.23 -8.21
C HIS A 39 7.13 9.18 -6.86
N THR A 40 6.64 8.43 -5.88
CA THR A 40 7.53 7.95 -4.80
C THR A 40 8.66 7.18 -5.48
N GLY A 41 9.91 7.60 -5.28
CA GLY A 41 11.06 6.91 -5.88
C GLY A 41 11.03 5.42 -5.57
N ARG A 42 11.85 4.60 -6.26
CA ARG A 42 11.85 3.14 -6.08
C ARG A 42 11.87 2.68 -4.60
N LEU A 43 12.37 3.49 -3.66
CA LEU A 43 12.41 3.15 -2.23
C LEU A 43 11.46 3.96 -1.33
N GLY A 44 10.61 4.82 -1.88
CA GLY A 44 9.82 5.78 -1.11
C GLY A 44 10.64 7.02 -0.71
N ASP A 45 10.30 7.59 0.45
CA ASP A 45 10.94 8.78 1.00
C ASP A 45 12.16 8.40 1.84
N CYS A 46 13.35 8.76 1.37
CA CYS A 46 14.61 8.38 2.01
C CYS A 46 15.17 9.50 2.89
N MET A 47 15.34 9.24 4.18
CA MET A 47 16.09 10.14 5.07
C MET A 47 17.53 10.30 4.58
N ARG A 48 18.14 11.48 4.82
CA ARG A 48 19.54 11.76 4.44
C ARG A 48 20.53 10.78 5.09
N ILE A 49 20.23 10.36 6.33
CA ILE A 49 20.94 9.32 7.07
C ILE A 49 19.83 8.42 7.64
N GLY A 50 19.86 7.11 7.33
CA GLY A 50 18.87 6.14 7.83
C GLY A 50 18.06 5.43 6.74
N LEU A 51 16.92 4.87 7.14
CA LEU A 51 16.02 4.10 6.29
C LEU A 51 15.13 5.00 5.43
N CYS A 52 14.69 4.47 4.30
CA CYS A 52 13.58 4.98 3.52
C CYS A 52 12.26 4.49 4.10
N THR A 53 11.23 5.32 4.03
CA THR A 53 9.87 5.02 4.49
C THR A 53 8.89 5.12 3.34
N GLY A 54 7.77 4.41 3.40
CA GLY A 54 6.76 4.45 2.34
C GLY A 54 7.27 3.87 1.02
N THR A 55 8.17 2.88 1.08
CA THR A 55 8.57 2.06 -0.06
C THR A 55 7.32 1.44 -0.72
N PRO A 56 7.10 1.68 -2.03
CA PRO A 56 5.92 1.19 -2.73
C PRO A 56 5.79 -0.33 -2.74
N LEU A 57 4.55 -0.85 -2.81
CA LEU A 57 4.29 -2.30 -2.85
C LEU A 57 5.03 -2.99 -3.99
N ALA A 58 5.05 -2.42 -5.19
CA ALA A 58 5.78 -3.00 -6.33
C ALA A 58 7.28 -3.23 -6.02
N THR A 59 7.90 -2.36 -5.23
CA THR A 59 9.29 -2.56 -4.78
C THR A 59 9.37 -3.62 -3.69
N VAL A 60 8.40 -3.66 -2.78
CA VAL A 60 8.31 -4.71 -1.76
C VAL A 60 8.26 -6.07 -2.43
N GLU A 61 7.32 -6.28 -3.36
CA GLU A 61 7.18 -7.52 -4.12
C GLU A 61 8.44 -7.85 -4.92
N SER A 62 9.06 -6.85 -5.58
CA SER A 62 10.30 -7.06 -6.34
C SER A 62 11.49 -7.48 -5.48
N ARG A 63 11.55 -7.05 -4.20
CA ARG A 63 12.67 -7.37 -3.31
C ARG A 63 12.44 -8.64 -2.50
N THR A 64 11.20 -8.92 -2.11
CA THR A 64 10.87 -10.15 -1.37
C THR A 64 10.53 -11.33 -2.29
N GLY A 65 10.22 -11.08 -3.56
CA GLY A 65 9.67 -12.10 -4.46
C GLY A 65 8.26 -12.55 -4.10
N VAL A 66 7.60 -11.89 -3.15
CA VAL A 66 6.23 -12.19 -2.74
C VAL A 66 5.26 -11.41 -3.61
N THR A 67 4.37 -12.11 -4.29
CA THR A 67 3.25 -11.47 -5.00
C THR A 67 2.12 -11.21 -4.01
N LEU A 68 1.72 -9.96 -3.89
CA LEU A 68 0.59 -9.54 -3.07
C LEU A 68 -0.68 -9.51 -3.93
N PRO A 69 -1.85 -9.86 -3.36
CA PRO A 69 -3.12 -9.74 -4.05
C PRO A 69 -3.41 -8.31 -4.52
N GLU A 70 -4.06 -8.17 -5.67
CA GLU A 70 -4.55 -6.86 -6.13
C GLU A 70 -5.50 -6.24 -5.11
N GLY A 71 -5.39 -4.91 -4.91
CA GLY A 71 -6.15 -4.20 -3.88
C GLY A 71 -5.51 -4.24 -2.48
N SER A 72 -4.35 -4.89 -2.32
CA SER A 72 -3.56 -4.80 -1.09
C SER A 72 -3.18 -3.35 -0.78
N THR A 73 -3.27 -2.96 0.49
CA THR A 73 -2.96 -1.62 0.97
C THR A 73 -1.71 -1.64 1.83
N LEU A 74 -0.73 -0.81 1.47
CA LEU A 74 0.46 -0.60 2.30
C LEU A 74 0.10 0.21 3.56
N ILE A 75 0.37 -0.35 4.73
CA ILE A 75 0.20 0.35 6.02
C ILE A 75 1.51 1.08 6.38
N GLU A 76 2.62 0.35 6.38
CA GLU A 76 3.93 0.88 6.71
C GLU A 76 5.00 0.14 5.91
N SER A 77 6.06 0.82 5.46
CA SER A 77 7.26 0.15 4.98
C SER A 77 8.51 0.92 5.33
N LYS A 78 9.59 0.16 5.47
CA LYS A 78 10.95 0.64 5.71
C LYS A 78 11.91 -0.11 4.80
N ALA A 79 12.87 0.58 4.20
CA ALA A 79 13.89 -0.05 3.37
C ALA A 79 15.24 0.66 3.55
N SER A 80 16.33 -0.10 3.52
CA SER A 80 17.67 0.48 3.47
C SER A 80 18.05 0.83 2.01
N ARG A 81 18.92 1.83 1.88
CA ARG A 81 19.43 2.30 0.57
C ARG A 81 20.39 1.31 -0.07
N ASP A 82 21.22 0.66 0.75
CA ASP A 82 22.18 -0.39 0.38
C ASP A 82 21.52 -1.72 -0.02
N ARG A 83 20.20 -1.83 0.18
CA ARG A 83 19.38 -3.02 -0.10
C ARG A 83 19.55 -4.16 0.88
N ASP A 84 20.23 -3.95 2.00
CA ASP A 84 20.47 -4.99 2.99
C ASP A 84 19.25 -5.30 3.85
N PHE A 85 18.30 -4.37 3.97
CA PHE A 85 17.12 -4.54 4.80
C PHE A 85 15.86 -3.98 4.14
N MET A 86 14.75 -4.68 4.33
CA MET A 86 13.42 -4.15 4.07
C MET A 86 12.37 -4.78 4.99
N SER A 87 11.36 -4.00 5.35
CA SER A 87 10.14 -4.53 5.96
C SER A 87 8.90 -3.80 5.45
N ALA A 88 7.79 -4.50 5.35
CA ALA A 88 6.51 -3.94 4.98
C ALA A 88 5.38 -4.56 5.80
N LEU A 89 4.43 -3.73 6.21
CA LEU A 89 3.17 -4.12 6.83
C LEU A 89 2.05 -3.79 5.85
N VAL A 90 1.28 -4.80 5.48
CA VAL A 90 0.31 -4.75 4.40
C VAL A 90 -1.03 -5.28 4.88
N ARG A 91 -2.12 -4.60 4.53
CA ARG A 91 -3.48 -5.11 4.64
C ARG A 91 -3.88 -5.74 3.31
N LEU A 92 -4.30 -7.00 3.34
CA LEU A 92 -4.86 -7.67 2.17
C LEU A 92 -6.34 -7.30 1.99
N PRO A 93 -6.88 -7.46 0.77
CA PRO A 93 -8.32 -7.37 0.55
C PRO A 93 -9.09 -8.40 1.37
N ASP A 94 -10.31 -8.06 1.76
CA ASP A 94 -11.20 -8.94 2.53
C ASP A 94 -11.38 -10.30 1.83
N GLY A 95 -11.40 -11.37 2.62
CA GLY A 95 -11.58 -12.73 2.10
C GLY A 95 -10.40 -13.30 1.32
N THR A 96 -9.25 -12.61 1.30
CA THR A 96 -8.04 -13.11 0.64
C THR A 96 -7.14 -13.88 1.60
N GLU A 97 -6.65 -15.03 1.15
CA GLU A 97 -5.67 -15.82 1.89
C GLU A 97 -4.30 -15.12 1.94
N PRO A 98 -3.52 -15.31 3.02
CA PRO A 98 -2.16 -14.79 3.10
C PRO A 98 -1.28 -15.40 1.99
N PRO A 99 -0.37 -14.62 1.38
CA PRO A 99 0.61 -15.15 0.44
C PRO A 99 1.50 -16.21 1.09
N THR A 100 1.94 -17.18 0.28
CA THR A 100 2.89 -18.21 0.69
C THR A 100 4.28 -17.94 0.10
N LEU A 101 5.32 -18.29 0.86
CA LEU A 101 6.69 -18.30 0.38
C LEU A 101 6.95 -19.65 -0.28
N ARG A 102 7.62 -19.65 -1.44
CA ARG A 102 8.04 -20.89 -2.09
C ARG A 102 9.16 -21.53 -1.27
N GLU A 103 9.10 -22.85 -1.10
CA GLU A 103 10.14 -23.62 -0.39
C GLU A 103 10.41 -23.08 1.01
N SER A 104 9.34 -22.75 1.74
CA SER A 104 9.45 -22.13 3.06
C SER A 104 9.31 -23.12 4.20
N ASP A 105 10.00 -22.83 5.29
CA ASP A 105 9.83 -23.49 6.57
C ASP A 105 8.95 -22.65 7.51
N PRO A 106 8.24 -23.27 8.47
CA PRO A 106 7.60 -22.55 9.55
C PRO A 106 8.60 -21.68 10.31
N ALA A 107 8.24 -20.43 10.58
CA ALA A 107 9.09 -19.49 11.29
C ALA A 107 8.44 -19.01 12.59
N GLU A 108 9.21 -18.98 13.67
CA GLU A 108 8.76 -18.40 14.92
C GLU A 108 8.56 -16.88 14.78
N LEU A 109 7.55 -16.36 15.47
CA LEU A 109 7.26 -14.93 15.48
C LEU A 109 8.37 -14.17 16.18
N THR A 110 9.04 -13.29 15.42
CA THR A 110 9.93 -12.31 16.02
C THR A 110 9.13 -11.29 16.84
N GLN A 111 9.75 -10.71 17.88
CA GLN A 111 9.12 -9.66 18.69
C GLN A 111 8.63 -8.48 17.82
N ARG A 112 9.39 -8.13 16.78
CA ARG A 112 9.02 -7.06 15.84
C ARG A 112 7.80 -7.42 15.01
N ALA A 113 7.75 -8.64 14.46
CA ALA A 113 6.60 -9.11 13.68
C ALA A 113 5.34 -9.20 14.55
N SER A 114 5.47 -9.76 15.76
CA SER A 114 4.37 -9.85 16.72
C SER A 114 3.82 -8.45 17.07
N ALA A 115 4.69 -7.49 17.39
CA ALA A 115 4.27 -6.12 17.68
C ALA A 115 3.58 -5.43 16.49
N ALA A 116 4.12 -5.60 15.27
CA ALA A 116 3.53 -5.01 14.07
C ALA A 116 2.13 -5.58 13.78
N LEU A 117 1.98 -6.90 13.84
CA LEU A 117 0.69 -7.58 13.61
C LEU A 117 -0.33 -7.22 14.71
N THR A 118 0.08 -7.26 15.97
CA THR A 118 -0.81 -6.92 17.10
C THR A 118 -1.25 -5.47 17.07
N SER A 119 -0.39 -4.54 16.60
CA SER A 119 -0.75 -3.12 16.45
C SER A 119 -1.90 -2.89 15.46
N GLN A 120 -2.12 -3.84 14.54
CA GLN A 120 -3.23 -3.84 13.60
C GLN A 120 -4.40 -4.69 14.09
N GLY A 121 -4.35 -5.21 15.32
CA GLY A 121 -5.37 -6.09 15.89
C GLY A 121 -5.42 -7.45 15.21
N ALA A 122 -4.28 -7.96 14.73
CA ALA A 122 -4.21 -9.29 14.14
C ALA A 122 -4.12 -10.37 15.23
N ASP A 123 -5.00 -11.34 15.15
CA ASP A 123 -5.08 -12.50 16.03
C ASP A 123 -4.39 -13.73 15.41
N ALA A 124 -3.98 -14.65 16.28
CA ALA A 124 -3.32 -15.92 15.92
C ALA A 124 -2.22 -15.78 14.84
N PRO A 125 -1.24 -14.88 15.01
CA PRO A 125 -0.22 -14.68 14.02
C PRO A 125 0.61 -15.96 13.77
N SER A 126 0.99 -16.17 12.52
CA SER A 126 1.85 -17.28 12.08
C SER A 126 2.96 -16.77 11.16
N GLY A 127 4.00 -17.56 10.97
CA GLY A 127 5.20 -17.17 10.24
C GLY A 127 5.75 -18.27 9.35
N GLN A 128 6.38 -17.86 8.26
CA GLN A 128 7.15 -18.70 7.37
C GLN A 128 8.40 -17.95 6.91
N ILE A 129 9.48 -18.67 6.65
CA ILE A 129 10.75 -18.12 6.16
C ILE A 129 11.23 -18.91 4.96
N SER A 130 11.74 -18.22 3.95
CA SER A 130 12.39 -18.81 2.77
C SER A 130 13.61 -17.98 2.42
N GLY A 131 14.79 -18.55 2.63
CA GLY A 131 16.06 -17.86 2.54
C GLY A 131 16.06 -16.56 3.37
N LYS A 132 16.18 -15.44 2.67
CA LYS A 132 16.31 -14.08 3.25
C LYS A 132 14.99 -13.40 3.55
N VAL A 133 13.87 -14.05 3.25
CA VAL A 133 12.53 -13.47 3.33
C VAL A 133 11.75 -14.18 4.41
N ALA A 134 11.24 -13.41 5.37
CA ALA A 134 10.27 -13.86 6.36
C ALA A 134 8.92 -13.19 6.08
N LEU A 135 7.86 -13.99 6.12
CA LEU A 135 6.48 -13.56 5.98
C LEU A 135 5.73 -13.99 7.23
N PHE A 136 5.12 -13.02 7.90
CA PHE A 136 4.24 -13.27 9.03
C PHE A 136 2.86 -12.73 8.71
N SER A 137 1.81 -13.43 9.13
CA SER A 137 0.44 -12.99 8.86
C SER A 137 -0.47 -13.28 10.03
N GLY A 138 -1.57 -12.54 10.14
CA GLY A 138 -2.63 -12.79 11.11
C GLY A 138 -3.94 -12.15 10.65
N ALA A 139 -5.06 -12.67 11.13
CA ALA A 139 -6.39 -12.18 10.78
C ALA A 139 -6.80 -11.03 11.70
N SER A 140 -7.33 -9.94 11.15
CA SER A 140 -7.91 -8.84 11.91
C SER A 140 -9.23 -8.41 11.31
N SER A 141 -10.32 -8.41 12.08
CA SER A 141 -11.59 -7.78 11.71
C SER A 141 -12.08 -8.06 10.27
N GLY A 142 -11.93 -9.31 9.79
CA GLY A 142 -12.37 -9.75 8.45
C GLY A 142 -11.34 -9.59 7.32
N HIS A 143 -10.17 -9.03 7.60
CA HIS A 143 -9.05 -8.92 6.66
C HIS A 143 -7.78 -9.60 7.20
N THR A 144 -6.83 -9.84 6.32
CA THR A 144 -5.52 -10.41 6.70
C THR A 144 -4.48 -9.29 6.73
N ILE A 145 -3.69 -9.24 7.79
CA ILE A 145 -2.51 -8.38 7.90
C ILE A 145 -1.27 -9.23 7.65
N VAL A 146 -0.36 -8.73 6.81
CA VAL A 146 0.90 -9.39 6.47
C VAL A 146 2.06 -8.47 6.83
N TYR A 147 3.02 -9.01 7.58
CA TYR A 147 4.31 -8.40 7.83
C TYR A 147 5.39 -9.14 7.04
N LEU A 148 5.96 -8.48 6.05
CA LEU A 148 7.09 -8.95 5.25
C LEU A 148 8.39 -8.38 5.79
N ARG A 149 9.43 -9.20 5.84
CA ARG A 149 10.80 -8.79 6.13
C ARG A 149 11.75 -9.45 5.15
N TYR A 150 12.68 -8.67 4.63
CA TYR A 150 13.86 -9.13 3.91
C TYR A 150 15.10 -8.67 4.67
N ASP A 151 16.05 -9.59 4.87
CA ASP A 151 17.34 -9.32 5.47
C ASP A 151 18.45 -9.94 4.61
N ALA A 152 19.41 -9.14 4.15
CA ALA A 152 20.50 -9.62 3.32
C ALA A 152 21.55 -10.40 4.13
N HIS A 153 21.53 -10.25 5.45
CA HIS A 153 22.44 -10.91 6.38
C HIS A 153 21.64 -11.87 7.27
N ASP A 154 22.20 -13.07 7.44
CA ASP A 154 21.63 -14.13 8.29
C ASP A 154 21.90 -13.87 9.79
#